data_AF-A0A382B0A9-F1
#
_entry.id   AF-A0A382B0A9-F1
#
_cell.length_a   1.000
_cell.length_b   1.000
_cell.length_c   1.000
_cell.angle_alpha   90.00
_cell.angle_beta   90.00
_cell.angle_gamma   90.00
#
_symmetry.space_group_name_H-M   'P 1'
#
loop_
_entity.id
_entity.type
_entity.pdbx_description
1 polymer ?
#
loop_
_entity_poly.entity_id
_entity_poly.type
_entity_poly.pdbx_seq_one_letter_code
_entity_poly.pdbx_strand_id
1 'polypeptide(L)'
;MDLGKIFKNTFLVIFVSLVLSACATQKKVSTGQMQGDVYTGTDTVEYLASGVPDRVFFATNESVLTTASRDTLRKQAAWMRKNSDLTFVIEGHADERGTREYNLALGERRANAAKDYLMTYGVASNRLSVISYGKERPVDSGSNPLSWSKNRRSVTVKAN
;
A
#
# COMPACT_ATOMS: atom_id res chain seq x y z
N MET A 1 -32.12 -32.62 80.07
CA MET A 1 -31.77 -33.72 79.15
C MET A 1 -31.63 -33.09 77.77
N ASP A 2 -30.50 -32.88 77.09
CA ASP A 2 -29.04 -32.95 77.31
C ASP A 2 -28.47 -32.03 76.20
N LEU A 3 -27.58 -31.06 76.44
CA LEU A 3 -26.12 -31.12 76.60
C LEU A 3 -25.37 -32.05 75.63
N GLY A 4 -24.72 -31.48 74.61
CA GLY A 4 -23.75 -32.20 73.77
C GLY A 4 -23.14 -31.37 72.63
N LYS A 5 -21.96 -30.80 72.88
CA LYS A 5 -20.99 -30.34 71.86
C LYS A 5 -20.53 -31.51 70.98
N ILE A 6 -19.92 -31.23 69.82
CA ILE A 6 -18.77 -31.93 69.16
C ILE A 6 -18.86 -31.61 67.64
N PHE A 7 -18.12 -30.63 67.10
CA PHE A 7 -16.71 -30.66 66.61
C PHE A 7 -16.59 -30.84 65.08
N LYS A 8 -15.74 -29.98 64.49
CA LYS A 8 -14.86 -30.17 63.31
C LYS A 8 -15.44 -30.09 61.88
N ASN A 9 -15.16 -28.97 61.21
CA ASN A 9 -14.36 -28.84 59.98
C ASN A 9 -14.65 -27.47 59.33
N THR A 10 -13.82 -26.45 59.52
CA THR A 10 -12.70 -26.10 58.63
C THR A 10 -13.10 -26.01 57.15
N PHE A 11 -13.49 -24.81 56.67
CA PHE A 11 -12.91 -24.27 55.44
C PHE A 11 -13.12 -22.75 55.34
N LEU A 12 -11.98 -22.07 55.33
CA LEU A 12 -11.75 -20.65 55.09
C LEU A 12 -11.82 -20.41 53.57
N VAL A 13 -12.62 -19.46 53.08
CA VAL A 13 -12.47 -18.94 51.71
C VAL A 13 -12.51 -17.41 51.73
N ILE A 14 -11.31 -16.86 51.64
CA ILE A 14 -10.98 -15.46 51.45
C ILE A 14 -11.37 -15.08 50.01
N PHE A 15 -12.36 -14.19 49.84
CA PHE A 15 -12.69 -13.62 48.54
C PHE A 15 -11.80 -12.39 48.27
N VAL A 16 -10.65 -12.63 47.63
CA VAL A 16 -9.80 -11.61 47.03
C VAL A 16 -10.47 -11.13 45.74
N SER A 17 -11.04 -9.92 45.75
CA SER A 17 -11.55 -9.27 44.55
C SER A 17 -10.39 -8.73 43.71
N LEU A 18 -10.06 -9.47 42.66
CA LEU A 18 -9.10 -9.16 41.60
C LEU A 18 -9.56 -7.91 40.83
N VAL A 19 -8.75 -6.85 40.82
CA VAL A 19 -8.96 -5.68 39.95
C VAL A 19 -8.54 -6.09 38.52
N LEU A 20 -9.51 -6.39 37.66
CA LEU A 20 -9.28 -6.54 36.22
C LEU A 20 -9.01 -5.17 35.60
N SER A 21 -7.73 -4.85 35.42
CA SER A 21 -7.31 -3.76 34.53
C SER A 21 -7.48 -4.22 33.08
N ALA A 22 -8.59 -3.82 32.46
CA ALA A 22 -8.86 -4.06 31.05
C ALA A 22 -8.06 -3.07 30.19
N CYS A 23 -6.89 -3.48 29.70
CA CYS A 23 -6.23 -2.81 28.60
C CYS A 23 -7.03 -3.03 27.31
N ALA A 24 -7.90 -2.09 26.97
CA ALA A 24 -8.51 -2.00 25.65
C ALA A 24 -7.43 -1.64 24.62
N THR A 25 -6.75 -2.63 24.06
CA THR A 25 -5.96 -2.46 22.84
C THR A 25 -6.95 -2.16 21.71
N GLN A 26 -6.97 -0.90 21.27
CA GLN A 26 -7.64 -0.56 20.02
C GLN A 26 -6.88 -1.21 18.87
N LYS A 27 -7.34 -2.38 18.45
CA LYS A 27 -7.01 -2.93 17.14
C LYS A 27 -7.57 -1.95 16.11
N LYS A 28 -6.71 -1.11 15.56
CA LYS A 28 -7.05 -0.25 14.42
C LYS A 28 -7.53 -1.16 13.30
N VAL A 29 -8.84 -1.18 13.07
CA VAL A 29 -9.46 -1.90 11.97
C VAL A 29 -8.90 -1.28 10.69
N SER A 30 -7.97 -1.98 10.04
CA SER A 30 -7.57 -1.67 8.67
C SER A 30 -8.59 -2.34 7.75
N THR A 31 -9.64 -1.59 7.44
CA THR A 31 -10.58 -1.90 6.37
C THR A 31 -9.85 -1.72 5.03
N GLY A 32 -9.58 -2.83 4.35
CA GLY A 32 -8.94 -2.91 3.04
C GLY A 32 -7.60 -3.64 3.12
N GLN A 33 -7.49 -4.78 2.42
CA GLN A 33 -6.27 -5.60 2.31
C GLN A 33 -5.01 -4.72 2.21
N MET A 34 -4.24 -4.67 3.31
CA MET A 34 -2.89 -4.13 3.29
C MET A 34 -1.98 -5.25 2.80
N GLN A 35 -1.64 -5.18 1.52
CA GLN A 35 -0.59 -6.01 0.94
C GLN A 35 0.75 -5.60 1.61
N GLY A 36 1.20 -6.41 2.56
CA GLY A 36 2.17 -6.05 3.61
C GLY A 36 3.64 -5.87 3.17
N ASP A 37 3.93 -5.89 1.87
CA ASP A 37 5.27 -5.70 1.31
C ASP A 37 5.36 -4.50 0.36
N VAL A 38 4.35 -3.64 0.34
CA VAL A 38 4.33 -2.42 -0.48
C VAL A 38 5.28 -1.38 0.12
N TYR A 39 6.07 -0.73 -0.74
CA TYR A 39 6.95 0.34 -0.31
C TYR A 39 6.16 1.57 0.19
N THR A 40 6.53 2.09 1.36
CA THR A 40 5.85 3.22 2.04
C THR A 40 6.75 4.41 2.31
N GLY A 41 8.05 4.32 1.99
CA GLY A 41 8.98 5.44 2.18
C GLY A 41 8.94 6.44 1.02
N THR A 42 9.82 7.44 1.09
CA THR A 42 9.82 8.60 0.17
C THR A 42 11.16 8.84 -0.54
N ASP A 43 12.20 8.05 -0.24
CA ASP A 43 13.57 8.26 -0.75
C ASP A 43 13.71 8.24 -2.28
N THR A 44 12.85 7.49 -2.96
CA THR A 44 12.80 7.38 -4.42
C THR A 44 11.67 8.17 -5.03
N VAL A 45 10.83 8.85 -4.24
CA VAL A 45 9.66 9.55 -4.75
C VAL A 45 10.08 10.91 -5.30
N GLU A 46 9.73 11.16 -6.56
CA GLU A 46 9.86 12.47 -7.19
C GLU A 46 8.47 13.11 -7.33
N TYR A 47 8.42 14.28 -7.96
CA TYR A 47 7.22 15.10 -7.99
C TYR A 47 6.91 15.61 -9.39
N LEU A 48 5.66 15.42 -9.83
CA LEU A 48 5.12 16.02 -11.06
C LEU A 48 4.95 17.53 -10.92
N ALA A 49 4.65 17.97 -9.69
CA ALA A 49 4.46 19.35 -9.29
C ALA A 49 4.59 19.45 -7.76
N SER A 50 4.64 20.66 -7.23
CA SER A 50 4.70 20.89 -5.78
C SER A 50 3.60 20.12 -5.04
N GLY A 51 4.00 19.18 -4.18
CA GLY A 51 3.10 18.35 -3.37
C GLY A 51 2.38 17.22 -4.12
N VAL A 52 2.74 16.95 -5.38
CA VAL A 52 2.16 15.89 -6.21
C VAL A 52 3.22 14.82 -6.52
N PRO A 53 3.29 13.74 -5.73
CA PRO A 53 4.20 12.63 -6.00
C PRO A 53 3.98 12.03 -7.38
N ASP A 54 5.04 11.58 -8.04
CA ASP A 54 5.02 11.04 -9.40
C ASP A 54 4.65 9.56 -9.49
N ARG A 55 4.89 8.80 -8.43
CA ARG A 55 4.83 7.33 -8.46
C ARG A 55 3.93 6.70 -7.40
N VAL A 56 3.47 5.50 -7.73
CA VAL A 56 2.73 4.61 -6.83
C VAL A 56 3.40 3.26 -6.75
N PHE A 57 3.17 2.55 -5.65
CA PHE A 57 3.84 1.27 -5.35
C PHE A 57 2.85 0.11 -5.28
N PHE A 58 3.39 -1.08 -5.50
CA PHE A 58 2.65 -2.34 -5.56
C PHE A 58 3.34 -3.43 -4.73
N ALA A 59 2.54 -4.40 -4.32
CA ALA A 59 3.03 -5.62 -3.72
C ALA A 59 3.66 -6.57 -4.73
N THR A 60 4.40 -7.55 -4.21
CA THR A 60 4.97 -8.63 -5.02
C THR A 60 3.89 -9.30 -5.85
N ASN A 61 4.14 -9.46 -7.15
CA ASN A 61 3.22 -10.05 -8.13
C ASN A 61 1.84 -9.39 -8.29
N GLU A 62 1.62 -8.23 -7.70
CA GLU A 62 0.33 -7.54 -7.74
C GLU A 62 0.35 -6.31 -8.66
N SER A 63 -0.82 -6.02 -9.24
CA SER A 63 -1.12 -4.74 -9.92
C SER A 63 -2.29 -4.01 -9.27
N VAL A 64 -2.78 -4.48 -8.13
CA VAL A 64 -3.85 -3.83 -7.37
C VAL A 64 -3.32 -2.58 -6.67
N LEU A 65 -4.06 -1.47 -6.81
CA LEU A 65 -3.73 -0.22 -6.14
C LEU A 65 -4.09 -0.29 -4.65
N THR A 66 -3.11 0.00 -3.80
CA THR A 66 -3.33 0.19 -2.36
C THR A 66 -4.10 1.50 -2.09
N THR A 67 -4.60 1.67 -0.87
CA THR A 67 -5.20 2.95 -0.45
C THR A 67 -4.21 4.12 -0.58
N ALA A 68 -2.95 3.94 -0.19
CA ALA A 68 -1.92 4.97 -0.33
C ALA A 68 -1.66 5.32 -1.81
N SER A 69 -1.56 4.31 -2.69
CA SER A 69 -1.40 4.51 -4.13
C SER A 69 -2.60 5.25 -4.74
N ARG A 70 -3.82 4.89 -4.33
CA ARG A 70 -5.06 5.59 -4.71
C ARG A 70 -5.04 7.05 -4.27
N ASP A 71 -4.57 7.36 -3.06
CA ASP A 71 -4.48 8.73 -2.55
C ASP A 71 -3.49 9.58 -3.35
N THR A 72 -2.34 9.01 -3.71
CA THR A 72 -1.38 9.66 -4.62
C THR A 72 -2.01 9.94 -5.98
N LEU A 73 -2.67 8.95 -6.61
CA LEU A 73 -3.29 9.14 -7.91
C LEU A 73 -4.43 10.17 -7.87
N ARG A 74 -5.16 10.30 -6.76
CA ARG A 74 -6.16 11.39 -6.59
C ARG A 74 -5.50 12.77 -6.64
N LYS A 75 -4.32 12.94 -6.01
CA LYS A 75 -3.55 14.20 -6.09
C LYS A 75 -3.08 14.47 -7.50
N GLN A 76 -2.56 13.45 -8.19
CA GLN A 76 -2.14 13.54 -9.58
C GLN A 76 -3.32 13.95 -10.48
N ALA A 77 -4.46 13.27 -10.41
CA ALA A 77 -5.65 13.59 -11.20
C ALA A 77 -6.14 15.03 -10.93
N ALA A 78 -6.17 15.46 -9.67
CA ALA A 78 -6.55 16.83 -9.32
C ALA A 78 -5.65 17.88 -9.98
N TRP A 79 -4.34 17.62 -10.04
CA TRP A 79 -3.38 18.49 -10.71
C TRP A 79 -3.51 18.42 -12.25
N MET A 80 -3.64 17.23 -12.83
CA MET A 80 -3.80 17.03 -14.28
C MET A 80 -5.07 17.69 -14.85
N ARG A 81 -6.14 17.76 -14.07
CA ARG A 81 -7.38 18.46 -14.45
C ARG A 81 -7.21 19.98 -14.50
N LYS A 82 -6.30 20.54 -13.70
CA LYS A 82 -5.98 21.99 -13.72
C LYS A 82 -5.02 22.37 -14.84
N ASN A 83 -4.35 21.40 -15.45
CA ASN A 83 -3.34 21.58 -16.50
C ASN A 83 -3.76 20.76 -17.73
N SER A 84 -4.87 21.12 -18.38
CA SER A 84 -5.54 20.30 -19.39
C SER A 84 -4.79 20.19 -20.73
N ASP A 85 -3.82 21.07 -20.95
CA ASP A 85 -2.92 21.15 -22.10
C ASP A 85 -1.82 20.09 -22.08
N LEU A 86 -1.52 19.51 -20.91
CA LEU A 86 -0.43 18.55 -20.76
C LEU A 86 -0.86 17.13 -21.12
N THR A 87 0.08 16.31 -21.58
CA THR A 87 -0.09 14.86 -21.74
C THR A 87 0.91 14.11 -20.86
N PHE A 88 0.62 12.83 -20.58
CA PHE A 88 1.40 12.03 -19.63
C PHE A 88 1.63 10.61 -20.13
N VAL A 89 2.80 10.08 -19.80
CA VAL A 89 3.17 8.68 -19.95
C VAL A 89 3.16 8.04 -18.56
N ILE A 90 2.53 6.89 -18.43
CA ILE A 90 2.55 6.09 -17.21
C ILE A 90 3.48 4.90 -17.45
N GLU A 91 4.62 4.93 -16.78
CA GLU A 91 5.66 3.92 -16.86
C GLU A 91 5.42 2.82 -15.83
N GLY A 92 5.40 1.57 -16.27
CA GLY A 92 5.18 0.41 -15.41
C GLY A 92 6.45 -0.40 -15.18
N HIS A 93 6.77 -0.67 -13.91
CA HIS A 93 7.99 -1.35 -13.49
C HIS A 93 7.73 -2.57 -12.60
N ALA A 94 8.71 -3.47 -12.58
CA ALA A 94 8.75 -4.63 -11.71
C ALA A 94 10.13 -4.80 -11.07
N ASP A 95 10.19 -5.64 -10.03
CA ASP A 95 11.47 -6.04 -9.46
C ASP A 95 12.18 -7.09 -10.33
N GLU A 96 13.43 -7.40 -10.01
CA GLU A 96 14.30 -8.20 -10.87
C GLU A 96 13.89 -9.68 -11.02
N ARG A 97 13.02 -10.17 -10.12
CA ARG A 97 12.69 -11.59 -10.00
C ARG A 97 11.71 -12.03 -11.08
N GLY A 98 11.90 -13.24 -11.60
CA GLY A 98 11.07 -13.80 -12.68
C GLY A 98 11.58 -13.47 -14.08
N THR A 99 10.88 -13.97 -15.11
CA THR A 99 11.28 -13.80 -16.51
C THR A 99 11.12 -12.34 -16.95
N ARG A 100 11.81 -11.98 -18.03
CA ARG A 100 11.73 -10.65 -18.62
C ARG A 100 10.31 -10.37 -19.14
N GLU A 101 9.76 -11.33 -19.87
CA GLU A 101 8.45 -11.25 -20.53
C GLU A 101 7.33 -11.12 -19.51
N TYR A 102 7.40 -11.90 -18.43
CA TYR A 102 6.44 -11.80 -17.33
C TYR A 102 6.47 -10.41 -16.68
N ASN A 103 7.66 -9.88 -16.42
CA ASN A 103 7.81 -8.58 -15.79
C ASN A 103 7.39 -7.42 -16.71
N LEU A 104 7.60 -7.57 -18.02
CA LEU A 104 7.07 -6.62 -19.00
C LEU A 104 5.54 -6.59 -18.96
N ALA A 105 4.89 -7.75 -18.98
CA ALA A 105 3.44 -7.85 -18.85
C ALA A 105 2.94 -7.33 -17.48
N LEU A 106 3.65 -7.61 -16.38
CA LEU A 106 3.28 -7.15 -15.05
C LEU A 106 3.41 -5.62 -14.92
N GLY A 107 4.48 -5.04 -15.45
CA GLY A 107 4.65 -3.60 -15.49
C GLY A 107 3.54 -2.93 -16.31
N GLU A 108 3.17 -3.49 -17.46
CA GLU A 108 2.05 -3.01 -18.27
C GLU A 108 0.72 -3.02 -17.48
N ARG A 109 0.41 -4.11 -16.77
CA ARG A 109 -0.78 -4.18 -15.91
C ARG A 109 -0.78 -3.12 -14.81
N ARG A 110 0.37 -2.84 -14.19
CA ARG A 110 0.51 -1.80 -13.15
C ARG A 110 0.31 -0.39 -13.71
N ALA A 111 0.86 -0.12 -14.88
CA ALA A 111 0.68 1.17 -15.55
C ALA A 111 -0.78 1.38 -15.97
N ASN A 112 -1.41 0.34 -16.53
CA ASN A 112 -2.84 0.38 -16.86
C ASN A 112 -3.73 0.56 -15.62
N ALA A 113 -3.42 -0.12 -14.50
CA ALA A 113 -4.17 0.09 -13.25
C ALA A 113 -4.14 1.55 -12.77
N ALA A 114 -2.97 2.20 -12.87
CA ALA A 114 -2.84 3.63 -12.57
C ALA A 114 -3.59 4.51 -13.58
N LYS A 115 -3.48 4.20 -14.89
CA LYS A 115 -4.20 4.89 -15.98
C LYS A 115 -5.71 4.86 -15.75
N ASP A 116 -6.27 3.67 -15.58
CA ASP A 116 -7.69 3.44 -15.42
C ASP A 116 -8.21 4.21 -14.21
N TYR A 117 -7.47 4.17 -13.11
CA TYR A 117 -7.83 4.93 -11.91
C TYR A 117 -7.82 6.44 -12.18
N LEU A 118 -6.80 7.00 -12.84
CA LEU A 118 -6.78 8.42 -13.21
C LEU A 118 -7.97 8.81 -14.10
N MET A 119 -8.37 7.92 -15.02
CA MET A 119 -9.54 8.11 -15.87
C MET A 119 -10.85 8.17 -15.07
N THR A 120 -11.01 7.34 -14.03
CA THR A 120 -12.18 7.43 -13.14
C THR A 120 -12.29 8.79 -12.41
N TYR A 121 -11.17 9.50 -12.28
CA TYR A 121 -11.13 10.86 -11.71
C TYR A 121 -11.19 11.97 -12.78
N GLY A 122 -11.54 11.65 -14.02
CA GLY A 122 -11.84 12.62 -15.07
C GLY A 122 -10.62 13.10 -15.86
N VAL A 123 -9.51 12.35 -15.85
CA VAL A 123 -8.41 12.58 -16.80
C VAL A 123 -8.73 11.88 -18.12
N ALA A 124 -8.74 12.62 -19.22
CA ALA A 124 -9.11 12.08 -20.53
C ALA A 124 -8.10 11.02 -21.02
N SER A 125 -8.60 9.91 -21.58
CA SER A 125 -7.77 8.76 -22.01
C SER A 125 -6.72 9.13 -23.07
N ASN A 126 -7.06 10.04 -23.99
CA ASN A 126 -6.15 10.51 -25.03
C ASN A 126 -4.95 11.31 -24.49
N ARG A 127 -4.99 11.72 -23.22
CA ARG A 127 -3.88 12.40 -22.54
C ARG A 127 -2.96 11.44 -21.80
N LEU A 128 -3.30 10.14 -21.75
CA LEU A 128 -2.62 9.13 -20.96
C LEU A 128 -2.16 7.97 -21.86
N SER A 129 -0.85 7.83 -22.03
CA SER A 129 -0.24 6.64 -22.63
C SER A 129 0.42 5.76 -21.57
N VAL A 130 0.69 4.51 -21.93
CA VAL A 130 1.32 3.52 -21.04
C VAL A 130 2.56 2.97 -21.73
N ILE A 131 3.64 2.82 -20.97
CA ILE A 131 4.84 2.11 -21.38
C ILE A 131 5.20 1.15 -20.24
N SER A 132 5.62 -0.07 -20.55
CA SER A 132 6.24 -0.94 -19.55
C SER A 132 7.73 -1.08 -19.81
N TYR A 133 8.50 -0.91 -18.74
CA TYR A 133 9.92 -1.27 -18.72
C TYR A 133 10.17 -2.62 -18.03
N GLY A 134 9.14 -3.25 -17.49
CA GLY A 134 9.28 -4.43 -16.64
C GLY A 134 10.40 -4.24 -15.61
N LYS A 135 11.41 -5.11 -15.65
CA LYS A 135 12.57 -5.07 -14.76
C LYS A 135 13.79 -4.34 -15.30
N GLU A 136 13.71 -3.74 -16.49
CA GLU A 136 14.86 -3.17 -17.22
C GLU A 136 15.32 -1.80 -16.69
N ARG A 137 14.48 -1.11 -15.90
CA ARG A 137 14.78 0.21 -15.32
C ARG A 137 14.54 0.24 -13.80
N PRO A 138 15.37 -0.46 -13.00
CA PRO A 138 15.28 -0.41 -11.56
C PRO A 138 15.59 1.00 -11.04
N VAL A 139 14.87 1.44 -10.01
CA VAL A 139 15.23 2.65 -9.26
C VAL A 139 16.25 2.33 -8.17
N ASP A 140 16.24 1.10 -7.68
CA ASP A 140 17.18 0.59 -6.69
C ASP A 140 17.72 -0.76 -7.19
N SER A 141 18.99 -0.82 -7.57
CA SER A 141 19.61 -2.02 -8.15
C SER A 141 19.95 -3.11 -7.12
N GLY A 142 19.61 -2.92 -5.84
CA GLY A 142 19.86 -3.92 -4.81
C GLY A 142 19.01 -5.18 -4.97
N SER A 143 19.58 -6.33 -4.56
CA SER A 143 18.88 -7.63 -4.56
C SER A 143 18.41 -7.99 -3.15
N ASN A 144 17.44 -7.24 -2.65
CA ASN A 144 16.88 -7.43 -1.31
C ASN A 144 15.42 -6.95 -1.24
N PRO A 145 14.64 -7.34 -0.21
CA PRO A 145 13.22 -7.01 -0.11
C PRO A 145 12.88 -5.52 -0.23
N LEU A 146 13.72 -4.64 0.33
CA LEU A 146 13.52 -3.19 0.28
C LEU A 146 13.68 -2.68 -1.15
N SER A 147 14.79 -3.00 -1.82
CA SER A 147 15.04 -2.63 -3.22
C SER A 147 13.94 -3.15 -4.15
N TRP A 148 13.50 -4.40 -3.96
CA TRP A 148 12.39 -4.96 -4.73
C TRP A 148 11.10 -4.15 -4.53
N SER A 149 10.76 -3.79 -3.30
CA SER A 149 9.56 -3.00 -3.01
C SER A 149 9.56 -1.63 -3.69
N LYS A 150 10.72 -0.95 -3.75
CA LYS A 150 10.87 0.33 -4.47
C LYS A 150 10.72 0.16 -5.98
N ASN A 151 11.18 -0.96 -6.52
CA ASN A 151 11.14 -1.24 -7.96
C ASN A 151 9.73 -1.62 -8.46
N ARG A 152 8.87 -2.16 -7.60
CA ARG A 152 7.47 -2.46 -7.92
C ARG A 152 6.62 -1.19 -7.91
N ARG A 153 6.67 -0.43 -9.01
CA ARG A 153 6.06 0.89 -9.11
C ARG A 153 5.43 1.18 -10.48
N SER A 154 4.57 2.19 -10.50
CA SER A 154 4.23 2.93 -11.72
C SER A 154 4.64 4.38 -11.52
N VAL A 155 5.29 4.98 -12.52
CA VAL A 155 5.75 6.38 -12.50
C VAL A 155 4.97 7.16 -13.55
N THR A 156 4.40 8.29 -13.17
CA THR A 156 3.78 9.19 -14.13
C THR A 156 4.78 10.26 -14.54
N VAL A 157 4.94 10.45 -15.84
CA VAL A 157 5.90 11.39 -16.43
C VAL A 157 5.14 12.32 -17.37
N LYS A 158 5.48 13.60 -17.37
CA LYS A 158 4.96 14.56 -18.36
C LYS A 158 5.51 14.21 -19.75
N ALA A 159 4.63 14.05 -20.73
CA ALA A 159 5.05 13.95 -22.13
C ALA A 159 5.42 15.35 -22.66
N ASN A 160 6.52 15.41 -23.41
CA ASN A 160 7.03 16.64 -24.04
C ASN A 160 6.20 17.02 -25.26
#